data_AF-A0A7W1W434-F1
#
_entry.id   AF-A0A7W1W434-F1
#
_cell.length_a   1.000
_cell.length_b   1.000
_cell.length_c   1.000
_cell.angle_alpha   90.00
_cell.angle_beta   90.00
_cell.angle_gamma   90.00
#
_symmetry.space_group_name_H-M   'P 1'
#
loop_
_entity.id
_entity.type
_entity.pdbx_description
1 polymer ?
#
loop_
_entity_poly.entity_id
_entity_poly.type
_entity_poly.pdbx_seq_one_letter_code
_entity_poly.pdbx_strand_id
1 'polypeptide(L)'
;MNEIIVIDANIISALISDGRQIRRILAREALPFVSPKFIVVELFKHAPKIQKATKLSRDEVLELLSSIINRIKFYEEDLISIGNWTEAFRLCRDVDEKDTPYIALALELDAKLWTKDDEIKIGLKKKDFERFYNY
;
A
#
# COMPACT_ATOMS: atom_id res chain seq x y z
N MET A 1 -18.87 1.73 -11.18
CA MET A 1 -18.34 1.63 -9.80
C MET A 1 -16.90 2.08 -9.85
N ASN A 2 -16.47 2.98 -8.96
CA ASN A 2 -15.06 3.38 -8.91
C ASN A 2 -14.24 2.24 -8.29
N GLU A 3 -13.12 1.94 -8.92
CA GLU A 3 -12.21 0.88 -8.52
C GLU A 3 -11.45 1.28 -7.24
N ILE A 4 -11.60 0.49 -6.17
CA ILE A 4 -10.89 0.70 -4.90
C ILE A 4 -9.45 0.23 -5.05
N ILE A 5 -8.51 1.02 -4.54
CA ILE A 5 -7.08 0.72 -4.62
C ILE A 5 -6.51 0.62 -3.21
N VAL A 6 -6.06 -0.58 -2.84
CA VAL A 6 -5.29 -0.81 -1.61
C VAL A 6 -3.85 -0.38 -1.83
N ILE A 7 -3.35 0.51 -0.99
CA ILE A 7 -1.95 0.92 -0.98
C ILE A 7 -1.17 0.03 -0.01
N ASP A 8 -0.09 -0.55 -0.51
CA ASP A 8 0.93 -1.26 0.26
C ASP A 8 2.03 -0.27 0.71
N ALA A 9 2.67 -0.53 1.86
CA ALA A 9 3.84 0.21 2.33
C ALA A 9 5.02 0.26 1.34
N ASN A 10 5.14 -0.67 0.39
CA ASN A 10 6.12 -0.57 -0.69
C ASN A 10 5.93 0.70 -1.54
N ILE A 11 4.72 1.25 -1.63
CA ILE A 11 4.47 2.55 -2.29
C ILE A 11 5.12 3.70 -1.52
N ILE A 12 5.28 3.58 -0.21
CA ILE A 12 6.03 4.54 0.62
C ILE A 12 7.50 4.49 0.29
N SER A 13 8.08 3.29 0.25
CA SER A 13 9.47 3.08 -0.16
C SER A 13 9.70 3.60 -1.59
N ALA A 14 8.73 3.42 -2.47
CA ALA A 14 8.75 3.92 -3.85
C ALA A 14 8.75 5.46 -3.96
N LEU A 15 8.43 6.20 -2.90
CA LEU A 15 8.57 7.66 -2.89
C LEU A 15 10.03 8.10 -3.03
N ILE A 16 10.96 7.25 -2.61
CA ILE A 16 12.39 7.50 -2.69
C ILE A 16 12.86 7.45 -4.15
N SER A 17 12.48 6.41 -4.89
CA SER A 17 12.90 6.22 -6.28
C SER A 17 12.06 7.01 -7.28
N ASP A 18 10.73 7.03 -7.14
CA ASP A 18 9.81 7.61 -8.14
C ASP A 18 8.76 8.55 -7.51
N GLY A 19 9.15 9.32 -6.50
CA GLY A 19 8.25 10.17 -5.74
C GLY A 19 7.39 11.11 -6.59
N ARG A 20 7.89 11.60 -7.73
CA ARG A 20 7.09 12.46 -8.64
C ARG A 20 5.88 11.72 -9.22
N GLN A 21 6.07 10.49 -9.70
CA GLN A 21 4.99 9.70 -10.31
C GLN A 21 3.97 9.28 -9.25
N ILE A 22 4.43 8.78 -8.09
CA ILE A 22 3.57 8.36 -6.99
C ILE A 22 2.70 9.53 -6.50
N ARG A 23 3.31 10.70 -6.25
CA ARG A 23 2.56 11.91 -5.85
C ARG A 23 1.51 12.33 -6.88
N ARG A 24 1.84 12.25 -8.17
CA ARG A 24 0.88 12.56 -9.25
C ARG A 24 -0.31 11.62 -9.26
N ILE A 25 -0.11 10.34 -8.96
CA ILE A 25 -1.20 9.36 -8.92
C ILE A 25 -2.06 9.56 -7.67
N LEU A 26 -1.43 9.75 -6.51
CA LEU A 26 -2.14 10.05 -5.26
C LEU A 26 -2.98 11.33 -5.39
N ALA A 27 -2.51 12.34 -6.14
CA ALA A 27 -3.27 13.57 -6.37
C ALA A 27 -4.54 13.38 -7.23
N ARG A 28 -4.77 12.22 -7.88
CA ARG A 28 -5.95 11.99 -8.72
C ARG A 28 -7.19 11.76 -7.84
N GLU A 29 -8.09 12.73 -7.72
CA GLU A 29 -9.29 12.64 -6.87
C GLU A 29 -10.24 11.50 -7.23
N ALA A 30 -10.27 11.06 -8.49
CA ALA A 30 -11.16 10.00 -8.96
C ALA A 30 -10.89 8.61 -8.35
N LEU A 31 -9.72 8.38 -7.74
CA LEU A 31 -9.29 7.08 -7.24
C LEU A 31 -9.50 6.95 -5.72
N PRO A 32 -10.36 6.04 -5.23
CA PRO A 32 -10.50 5.78 -3.80
C PRO A 32 -9.34 4.91 -3.30
N PHE A 33 -8.36 5.54 -2.65
CA PHE A 33 -7.24 4.86 -2.00
C PHE A 33 -7.61 4.43 -0.59
N VAL A 34 -7.32 3.17 -0.26
CA VAL A 34 -7.52 2.59 1.06
C VAL A 34 -6.26 1.88 1.52
N SER A 35 -6.11 1.68 2.83
CA SER A 35 -5.05 0.85 3.39
C SER A 35 -5.44 0.36 4.77
N PRO A 36 -4.94 -0.80 5.22
CA PRO A 36 -4.93 -1.12 6.64
C PRO A 36 -4.26 -0.01 7.46
N LYS A 37 -4.73 0.23 8.68
CA LYS A 37 -4.24 1.30 9.56
C LYS A 37 -2.77 1.14 9.96
N PHE A 38 -2.26 -0.09 10.04
CA PHE A 38 -0.88 -0.37 10.42
C PHE A 38 0.15 0.27 9.48
N ILE A 39 -0.22 0.59 8.22
CA ILE A 39 0.66 1.30 7.28
C ILE A 39 1.19 2.62 7.86
N VAL A 40 0.44 3.25 8.78
CA VAL A 40 0.85 4.49 9.46
C VAL A 40 2.16 4.27 10.24
N VAL A 41 2.30 3.10 10.88
CA VAL A 41 3.53 2.73 11.59
C VAL A 41 4.69 2.60 10.59
N GLU A 42 4.43 2.05 9.41
CA GLU A 42 5.44 1.91 8.35
C GLU A 42 5.84 3.29 7.78
N LEU A 43 4.89 4.18 7.53
CA LEU A 43 5.15 5.57 7.11
C LEU A 43 6.15 6.25 8.06
N PHE A 44 5.92 6.18 9.37
CA PHE A 44 6.83 6.78 10.35
C PHE A 44 8.19 6.09 10.42
N LYS A 45 8.24 4.75 10.30
CA LYS A 45 9.52 4.00 10.25
C LYS A 45 10.35 4.36 9.00
N HIS A 46 9.70 4.66 7.89
CA HIS A 46 10.35 5.01 6.62
C HIS A 46 10.71 6.49 6.50
N ALA A 47 10.14 7.39 7.32
CA ALA A 47 10.42 8.83 7.29
C ALA A 47 11.93 9.18 7.32
N PRO A 48 12.77 8.59 8.21
CA PRO A 48 14.20 8.88 8.22
C PRO A 48 14.93 8.38 6.96
N LYS A 49 14.44 7.29 6.35
CA LYS A 49 15.02 6.78 5.09
C LYS A 49 14.71 7.72 3.93
N ILE A 50 13.47 8.21 3.86
CA ILE A 50 13.05 9.21 2.88
C ILE A 50 13.87 10.48 3.05
N GLN A 51 14.04 10.97 4.28
CA GLN A 51 14.86 12.16 4.54
C GLN A 51 16.31 11.98 4.09
N LYS A 52 16.93 10.83 4.35
CA LYS A 52 18.32 10.56 3.93
C LYS A 52 18.47 10.45 2.41
N ALA A 53 17.48 9.86 1.75
CA ALA A 53 17.54 9.61 0.30
C ALA A 53 17.06 10.81 -0.54
N THR A 54 16.28 11.70 0.06
CA THR A 54 15.85 12.95 -0.56
C THR A 54 16.70 14.11 -0.04
N LYS A 55 16.70 15.26 -0.71
CA LYS A 55 17.31 16.50 -0.20
C LYS A 55 16.34 17.31 0.66
N LEU A 56 15.26 16.69 1.12
CA LEU A 56 14.21 17.35 1.88
C LEU A 56 14.63 17.53 3.34
N SER A 57 14.25 18.66 3.91
CA SER A 57 14.26 18.89 5.34
C SER A 57 13.30 17.94 6.07
N ARG A 58 13.43 17.88 7.40
CA ARG A 58 12.54 17.07 8.24
C ARG A 58 11.08 17.48 8.07
N ASP A 59 10.81 18.79 8.05
CA ASP A 59 9.46 19.32 7.98
C ASP A 59 8.83 19.03 6.61
N GLU A 60 9.59 19.17 5.52
CA GLU A 60 9.12 18.79 4.18
C GLU A 60 8.80 17.29 4.06
N VAL A 61 9.55 16.41 4.74
CA VAL A 61 9.23 14.98 4.78
C VAL A 61 7.94 14.73 5.57
N LEU A 62 7.74 15.42 6.69
CA LEU A 62 6.52 15.28 7.49
C LEU A 62 5.29 15.81 6.73
N GLU A 63 5.42 16.94 6.05
CA GLU A 63 4.38 17.48 5.16
C GLU A 63 4.04 16.51 4.03
N LEU A 64 5.07 15.92 3.40
CA LEU A 64 4.89 14.89 2.38
C LEU A 64 4.09 13.70 2.93
N LEU A 65 4.50 13.14 4.07
CA LEU A 65 3.83 11.99 4.67
C LEU A 65 2.40 12.34 5.11
N SER A 66 2.18 13.53 5.67
CA SER A 66 0.86 14.04 6.03
C SER A 66 -0.06 14.14 4.81
N SER A 67 0.44 14.66 3.68
CA SER A 67 -0.33 14.75 2.44
C SER A 67 -0.77 13.37 1.90
N ILE A 68 0.08 12.36 2.08
CA ILE A 68 -0.20 10.98 1.69
C ILE A 68 -1.26 10.39 2.63
N ILE A 69 -1.09 10.53 3.94
CA ILE A 69 -2.04 10.05 4.95
C ILE A 69 -3.44 10.62 4.68
N ASN A 70 -3.54 11.92 4.42
CA ASN A 70 -4.82 12.58 4.13
C ASN A 70 -5.49 12.09 2.84
N ARG A 71 -4.74 11.42 1.96
CA ARG A 71 -5.28 10.88 0.71
C ARG A 71 -5.83 9.46 0.85
N ILE A 72 -5.47 8.77 1.91
CA ILE A 72 -5.77 7.35 2.15
C ILE A 72 -6.89 7.23 3.17
N LYS A 73 -7.91 6.42 2.85
CA LYS A 73 -8.90 6.00 3.85
C LYS A 73 -8.37 4.77 4.58
N PHE A 74 -8.20 4.87 5.89
CA PHE A 74 -7.73 3.76 6.70
C PHE A 74 -8.87 2.79 7.05
N TYR A 75 -8.55 1.51 7.04
CA TYR A 75 -9.43 0.42 7.42
C TYR A 75 -8.84 -0.28 8.66
N GLU A 76 -9.67 -0.53 9.68
CA GLU A 76 -9.25 -1.26 10.87
C GLU A 76 -9.15 -2.75 10.53
N GLU A 77 -7.99 -3.35 10.81
CA GLU A 77 -7.65 -4.74 10.49
C GLU A 77 -8.62 -5.75 11.10
N ASP A 78 -9.11 -5.45 12.32
CA ASP A 78 -10.04 -6.28 13.08
C ASP A 78 -11.43 -6.39 12.44
N LEU A 79 -11.75 -5.50 11.48
CA LEU A 79 -13.00 -5.54 10.73
C LEU A 79 -12.93 -6.44 9.49
N ILE A 80 -11.74 -6.86 9.08
CA ILE A 80 -11.56 -7.78 7.95
C ILE A 80 -11.98 -9.18 8.40
N SER A 81 -12.74 -9.88 7.56
CA SER A 81 -13.22 -11.22 7.89
C SER A 81 -12.08 -12.22 8.09
N ILE A 82 -12.26 -13.15 9.03
CA ILE A 82 -11.29 -14.22 9.31
C ILE A 82 -11.03 -15.08 8.06
N GLY A 83 -12.06 -15.28 7.23
CA GLY A 83 -11.93 -15.99 5.95
C GLY A 83 -10.94 -15.29 5.00
N ASN A 84 -11.08 -13.98 4.82
CA ASN A 84 -10.16 -13.21 3.99
C ASN A 84 -8.75 -13.11 4.58
N TRP A 85 -8.62 -13.04 5.92
CA TRP A 85 -7.33 -13.15 6.59
C TRP A 85 -6.63 -14.49 6.33
N THR A 86 -7.37 -15.59 6.45
CA THR A 86 -6.84 -16.94 6.24
C THR A 86 -6.39 -17.14 4.80
N GLU A 87 -7.20 -16.67 3.85
CA GLU A 87 -6.87 -16.76 2.43
C GLU A 87 -5.67 -15.86 2.07
N ALA A 88 -5.65 -14.62 2.55
CA ALA A 88 -4.51 -13.73 2.37
C ALA A 88 -3.21 -14.33 2.93
N PHE A 89 -3.26 -14.94 4.12
CA PHE A 89 -2.10 -15.61 4.70
C PHE A 89 -1.63 -16.78 3.84
N ARG A 90 -2.56 -17.59 3.32
CA ARG A 90 -2.25 -18.69 2.38
C ARG A 90 -1.56 -18.18 1.10
N LEU A 91 -1.98 -17.03 0.59
CA LEU A 91 -1.37 -16.37 -0.56
C LEU A 91 0.04 -15.87 -0.24
N CYS A 92 0.20 -15.20 0.90
CA CYS A 92 1.42 -14.48 1.27
C CYS A 92 2.52 -15.33 1.90
N ARG A 93 2.21 -16.43 2.60
CA ARG A 93 3.16 -17.19 3.44
C ARG A 93 4.44 -17.68 2.75
N ASP A 94 4.43 -17.87 1.42
CA ASP A 94 5.58 -18.33 0.63
C ASP A 94 6.16 -17.23 -0.26
N VAL A 95 5.68 -15.98 -0.09
CA VAL A 95 6.05 -14.80 -0.89
C VAL A 95 6.59 -13.73 0.06
N ASP A 96 5.71 -13.04 0.78
CA ASP A 96 6.03 -12.20 1.93
C ASP A 96 4.81 -12.15 2.88
N GLU A 97 4.96 -12.77 4.05
CA GLU A 97 3.92 -12.83 5.08
C GLU A 97 3.48 -11.44 5.57
N LYS A 98 4.35 -10.43 5.51
CA LYS A 98 4.03 -9.08 5.99
C LYS A 98 2.97 -8.38 5.16
N ASP A 99 2.77 -8.81 3.91
CA ASP A 99 1.74 -8.25 3.03
C ASP A 99 0.35 -8.83 3.25
N THR A 100 0.23 -9.84 4.11
CA THR A 100 -1.05 -10.45 4.46
C THR A 100 -2.16 -9.43 4.75
N PRO A 101 -1.95 -8.36 5.54
CA PRO A 101 -3.03 -7.41 5.83
C PRO A 101 -3.48 -6.62 4.58
N TYR A 102 -2.57 -6.30 3.66
CA TYR A 102 -2.90 -5.61 2.41
C TYR A 102 -3.73 -6.50 1.49
N ILE A 103 -3.34 -7.76 1.35
CA ILE A 103 -4.06 -8.74 0.54
C ILE A 103 -5.43 -9.06 1.16
N ALA A 104 -5.50 -9.21 2.49
CA ALA A 104 -6.75 -9.45 3.20
C ALA A 104 -7.75 -8.31 2.96
N LEU A 105 -7.29 -7.06 3.01
CA LEU A 105 -8.13 -5.91 2.69
C LEU A 105 -8.55 -5.87 1.21
N ALA A 106 -7.64 -6.24 0.29
CA ALA A 106 -7.94 -6.30 -1.13
C ALA A 106 -9.03 -7.35 -1.45
N LEU A 107 -9.01 -8.48 -0.76
CA LEU A 107 -10.05 -9.49 -0.85
C LEU A 107 -11.38 -9.00 -0.25
N GLU A 108 -11.33 -8.40 0.93
CA GLU A 108 -12.51 -7.89 1.67
C GLU A 108 -13.29 -6.83 0.88
N LEU A 109 -12.58 -5.93 0.20
CA LEU A 109 -13.19 -4.81 -0.51
C LEU A 109 -13.34 -5.05 -2.03
N ASP A 110 -13.01 -6.25 -2.51
CA ASP A 110 -12.89 -6.55 -3.95
C ASP A 110 -12.03 -5.50 -4.70
N ALA A 111 -10.92 -5.11 -4.06
CA ALA A 111 -10.08 -4.00 -4.47
C ALA A 111 -8.82 -4.47 -5.22
N LYS A 112 -8.18 -3.54 -5.93
CA LYS A 112 -6.87 -3.77 -6.54
C LYS A 112 -5.74 -3.42 -5.59
N LEU A 113 -4.71 -4.24 -5.55
CA LEU A 113 -3.46 -3.95 -4.85
C LEU A 113 -2.58 -3.03 -5.71
N TRP A 114 -2.13 -1.92 -5.12
CA TRP A 114 -1.11 -1.07 -5.68
C TRP A 114 0.22 -1.32 -4.95
N THR A 115 1.09 -2.09 -5.60
CA THR A 115 2.45 -2.39 -5.12
C THR A 115 3.47 -2.20 -6.24
N LYS A 116 4.70 -1.86 -5.85
CA LYS A 116 5.87 -1.83 -6.73
C LYS A 116 6.72 -3.08 -6.67
N ASP A 117 6.42 -3.97 -5.75
CA ASP A 117 7.18 -5.19 -5.59
C ASP A 117 6.78 -6.19 -6.67
N ASP A 118 7.71 -6.48 -7.57
CA ASP A 118 7.47 -7.42 -8.66
C ASP A 118 7.56 -8.88 -8.19
N GLU A 119 8.29 -9.17 -7.10
CA GLU A 119 8.34 -10.50 -6.49
C GLU A 119 6.97 -10.86 -5.90
N ILE A 120 6.34 -9.91 -5.18
CA ILE A 120 4.95 -10.03 -4.69
C ILE A 120 4.01 -10.30 -5.86
N LYS A 121 4.06 -9.48 -6.92
CA LYS A 121 3.16 -9.65 -8.08
C LYS A 121 3.30 -11.02 -8.71
N ILE A 122 4.54 -11.48 -8.93
CA ILE A 122 4.80 -12.78 -9.55
C ILE A 122 4.33 -13.91 -8.63
N GLY A 123 4.64 -13.84 -7.33
CA GLY A 123 4.24 -14.84 -6.34
C GLY A 123 2.73 -14.97 -6.22
N LEU A 124 2.03 -13.85 -6.14
CA LEU A 124 0.57 -13.80 -6.05
C LEU A 124 -0.14 -14.23 -7.34
N LYS A 125 0.37 -13.85 -8.52
CA LYS A 125 -0.17 -14.33 -9.81
C LYS A 125 -0.10 -15.84 -9.95
N LYS A 126 0.97 -16.48 -9.47
CA LYS A 126 1.10 -17.95 -9.46
C LYS A 126 0.06 -18.63 -8.55
N LYS A 127 -0.58 -17.87 -7.67
CA LYS A 127 -1.63 -18.31 -6.74
C LYS A 127 -3.01 -17.73 -7.12
N ASP A 128 -3.20 -17.40 -8.39
CA ASP A 128 -4.45 -16.90 -8.99
C ASP A 128 -4.95 -15.54 -8.47
N PHE A 129 -4.07 -14.76 -7.82
CA PHE A 129 -4.37 -13.37 -7.49
C PHE A 129 -3.88 -12.44 -8.61
N GLU A 130 -4.82 -11.80 -9.31
CA GLU A 130 -4.51 -10.93 -10.47
C GLU A 130 -4.95 -9.46 -10.29
N ARG A 131 -5.47 -9.10 -9.12
CA ARG A 131 -6.07 -7.78 -8.85
C ARG A 131 -5.00 -6.74 -8.57
N PHE A 132 -4.24 -6.34 -9.59
CA PHE A 132 -3.20 -5.31 -9.47
C PHE A 132 -3.60 -4.01 -10.16
N TYR A 133 -3.32 -2.89 -9.50
CA TYR A 133 -3.46 -1.56 -10.09
C TYR A 133 -2.21 -1.23 -10.93
N ASN A 134 -2.40 -1.13 -12.25
CA ASN A 134 -1.36 -0.75 -13.20
C ASN A 134 -1.47 0.76 -13.50
N TYR A 135 -0.33 1.47 -13.53
CA TYR A 135 -0.30 2.94 -13.61
C TYR A 135 0.86 3.51 -14.42
#